data_AF-A0A659UG13-F1
#
_entry.id   AF-A0A659UG13-F1
#
_cell.length_a   1.000
_cell.length_b   1.000
_cell.length_c   1.000
_cell.angle_alpha   90.00
_cell.angle_beta   90.00
_cell.angle_gamma   90.00
#
_symmetry.space_group_name_H-M   'P 1'
#
loop_
_entity.id
_entity.type
_entity.pdbx_description
1 polymer ?
#
loop_
_entity_poly.entity_id
_entity_poly.type
_entity_poly.pdbx_seq_one_letter_code
_entity_poly.pdbx_strand_id
1 'polypeptide(L)' 'MTAQMKLGAFLWATGHHIAAWRHPKAHVKAGIDIDHYMALARTAEAAKFDMIFCEDA' A
#
# COMPACT_ATOMS: atom_id res chain seq x y z
N MET A 1 -17.12 -2.74 25.75
CA MET A 1 -16.77 -2.56 24.32
C MET A 1 -15.89 -3.71 23.90
N THR A 2 -16.19 -4.38 22.80
CA THR A 2 -15.31 -5.41 22.22
C THR A 2 -14.14 -4.72 21.52
N ALA A 3 -12.92 -5.20 21.73
CA ALA A 3 -11.75 -4.67 21.03
C ALA A 3 -11.88 -4.95 19.52
N GLN A 4 -11.60 -3.95 18.68
CA GLN A 4 -11.49 -4.11 17.24
C GLN A 4 -10.03 -4.32 16.86
N MET A 5 -9.79 -5.21 15.88
CA MET A 5 -8.47 -5.40 15.30
C MET A 5 -8.02 -4.10 14.62
N LYS A 6 -6.75 -3.73 14.82
CA LYS A 6 -6.13 -2.60 14.14
C LYS A 6 -5.54 -3.05 12.81
N LEU A 7 -5.92 -2.39 11.72
CA LEU A 7 -5.51 -2.75 10.37
C LEU A 7 -4.51 -1.73 9.82
N GLY A 8 -3.33 -2.20 9.45
CA GLY A 8 -2.28 -1.40 8.82
C GLY A 8 -2.05 -1.79 7.36
N ALA A 9 -1.97 -0.80 6.48
CA ALA A 9 -1.65 -0.99 5.07
C ALA A 9 -0.14 -0.83 4.87
N PHE A 10 0.53 -1.92 4.50
CA PHE A 10 1.98 -1.93 4.30
C PHE A 10 2.30 -1.66 2.82
N LEU A 11 2.84 -0.48 2.52
CA LEU A 11 3.05 -0.01 1.14
C LEU A 11 4.53 0.00 0.77
N TRP A 12 4.85 -0.67 -0.34
CA TRP A 12 6.14 -0.61 -1.00
C TRP A 12 5.98 -0.84 -2.50
N ALA A 13 6.65 -0.02 -3.33
CA ALA A 13 6.74 -0.14 -4.78
C ALA A 13 5.64 -1.01 -5.44
N THR A 14 5.98 -2.23 -5.84
CA THR A 14 5.05 -3.17 -6.52
C THR A 14 4.48 -4.25 -5.58
N GLY A 15 4.64 -4.09 -4.27
CA GLY A 15 4.35 -5.06 -3.22
C GLY A 15 5.58 -5.88 -2.81
N HIS A 16 5.45 -6.67 -1.74
CA HIS A 16 6.58 -7.36 -1.07
C HIS A 16 7.07 -8.64 -1.74
N HIS A 17 6.44 -9.08 -2.83
CA HIS A 17 6.94 -10.23 -3.57
C HIS A 17 8.13 -9.83 -4.44
N ILE A 18 9.27 -10.51 -4.31
CA ILE A 18 10.56 -10.17 -4.95
C ILE A 18 10.47 -9.92 -6.47
N ALA A 19 9.50 -10.55 -7.14
CA ALA A 19 9.28 -10.44 -8.57
C ALA A 19 7.93 -9.81 -8.94
N ALA A 20 7.27 -9.11 -8.01
CA ALA A 20 5.93 -8.52 -8.23
C ALA A 20 5.90 -7.59 -9.45
N TRP A 21 6.98 -6.86 -9.68
CA TRP A 21 7.18 -5.98 -10.84
C TRP A 21 7.00 -6.65 -12.20
N ARG A 22 7.13 -7.97 -12.30
CA ARG A 22 6.93 -8.72 -13.55
C ARG A 22 5.46 -8.95 -13.89
N HIS A 23 4.55 -8.75 -12.93
CA HIS A 23 3.15 -9.01 -13.15
C HIS A 23 2.55 -7.99 -14.13
N PRO A 24 1.76 -8.39 -15.14
CA PRO A 24 1.22 -7.46 -16.15
C PRO A 24 0.35 -6.34 -15.59
N LYS A 25 -0.15 -6.50 -14.34
CA LYS A 25 -0.95 -5.48 -13.63
C LYS A 25 -0.15 -4.69 -12.59
N ALA A 26 1.16 -4.91 -12.47
CA ALA A 26 1.98 -4.11 -11.58
C ALA A 26 2.05 -2.67 -12.07
N HIS A 27 2.07 -1.70 -11.15
CA HIS A 27 2.21 -0.30 -11.53
C HIS A 27 3.63 -0.06 -12.06
N VAL A 28 3.76 0.32 -13.33
CA VAL A 28 5.08 0.42 -14.00
C VAL A 28 6.00 1.45 -13.33
N LYS A 29 5.43 2.49 -12.70
CA LYS A 29 6.16 3.56 -12.00
C LYS A 29 6.06 3.48 -10.47
N ALA A 30 5.70 2.32 -9.96
CA ALA A 30 5.67 2.07 -8.52
C ALA A 30 7.00 2.48 -7.84
N GLY A 31 6.90 3.07 -6.66
CA GLY A 31 8.07 3.54 -5.89
C GLY A 31 8.53 4.96 -6.19
N ILE A 32 8.11 5.57 -7.31
CA ILE A 32 8.49 6.95 -7.69
C ILE A 32 7.31 7.84 -8.09
N ASP A 33 6.13 7.25 -8.26
CA ASP A 33 4.90 7.96 -8.63
C ASP A 33 4.07 8.32 -7.39
N ILE A 34 4.09 9.58 -6.98
CA ILE A 34 3.38 10.05 -5.78
C ILE A 34 1.85 9.91 -5.91
N ASP A 35 1.29 10.06 -7.10
CA ASP A 35 -0.16 9.95 -7.31
C ASP A 35 -0.64 8.50 -7.06
N HIS A 36 0.22 7.52 -7.35
CA HIS A 36 -0.03 6.13 -6.99
C HIS A 36 -0.14 5.94 -5.47
N TYR A 37 0.78 6.52 -4.69
CA TYR A 37 0.71 6.48 -3.22
C TYR A 37 -0.51 7.20 -2.68
N MET A 38 -0.89 8.35 -3.24
CA MET A 38 -2.12 9.05 -2.86
C MET A 38 -3.37 8.20 -3.13
N ALA A 39 -3.43 7.49 -4.25
CA ALA A 39 -4.54 6.58 -4.57
C ALA A 39 -4.62 5.40 -3.60
N LEU A 40 -3.47 4.79 -3.26
CA LEU A 40 -3.40 3.72 -2.26
C LEU A 40 -3.84 4.22 -0.88
N ALA A 41 -3.41 5.41 -0.47
CA ALA A 41 -3.80 6.00 0.80
C ALA A 41 -5.30 6.26 0.89
N ARG A 42 -5.89 6.89 -0.13
CA ARG A 42 -7.34 7.11 -0.21
C ARG A 42 -8.13 5.80 -0.17
N THR A 43 -7.59 4.74 -0.79
CA THR A 43 -8.20 3.40 -0.76
C THR A 43 -8.20 2.83 0.67
N ALA A 44 -7.07 2.93 1.38
CA ALA A 44 -6.94 2.46 2.76
C ALA A 44 -7.87 3.25 3.72
N GLU A 45 -7.95 4.57 3.57
CA GLU A 45 -8.85 5.43 4.34
C GLU A 45 -10.33 5.07 4.12
N ALA A 46 -10.74 4.87 2.86
CA ALA A 46 -12.10 4.45 2.51
C ALA A 46 -12.45 3.09 3.13
N ALA A 47 -11.47 2.19 3.22
CA ALA A 47 -11.58 0.86 3.82
C ALA A 47 -11.44 0.84 5.36
N LYS A 48 -11.29 2.00 6.02
CA LYS A 48 -11.17 2.14 7.48
C LYS A 48 -9.91 1.51 8.08
N PHE A 49 -8.82 1.44 7.31
CA PHE A 49 -7.52 1.10 7.88
C PHE A 49 -7.09 2.17 8.88
N ASP A 50 -6.46 1.74 9.97
CA ASP A 50 -6.02 2.63 11.06
C ASP A 50 -4.69 3.32 10.74
N MET A 51 -3.86 2.73 9.87
CA MET A 51 -2.56 3.28 9.51
C MET A 51 -2.08 2.85 8.14
N ILE A 52 -1.18 3.67 7.59
CA ILE A 52 -0.32 3.32 6.46
C ILE A 52 1.10 3.23 6.99
N PHE A 53 1.81 2.17 6.64
CA PHE A 53 3.23 2.03 6.87
C PHE A 53 3.95 2.12 5.53
N CYS A 54 4.68 3.22 5.32
CA CYS A 54 5.61 3.37 4.21
C CYS A 54 6.98 2.88 4.69
N GLU A 55 7.48 1.77 4.14
CA GLU A 55 8.85 1.33 4.45
C GLU A 55 9.90 2.26 3.86
N ASP A 56 11.03 2.27 4.56
CA ASP A 56 12.33 2.73 4.09
C ASP A 56 13.27 1.52 4.01
N ALA A 57 14.28 1.60 3.14
CA ALA A 57 15.21 0.50 2.85
C ALA A 57 16.32 0.34 3.89
#